data_AF-A0A2V9PXA2-F1
#
_entry.id   AF-A0A2V9PXA2-F1
#
_cell.length_a   1.000
_cell.length_b   1.000
_cell.length_c   1.000
_cell.angle_alpha   90.00
_cell.angle_beta   90.00
_cell.angle_gamma   90.00
#
_symmetry.space_group_name_H-M   'P 1'
#
loop_
_entity.id
_entity.type
_entity.pdbx_description
1 polymer ?
#
loop_
_entity_poly.entity_id
_entity_poly.type
_entity_poly.pdbx_seq_one_letter_code
_entity_poly.pdbx_strand_id
1 'polypeptide(L)' 'MSDPDRRRAPRIALQQAVSLVIGNGGHEVPAITENLSSAGVLLDADQLLREGSEIALILVVPSPEPEAR' A
#
# COMPACT_ATOMS: atom_id res chain seq x y z
N MET A 1 -15.20 28.97 -3.26
CA MET A 1 -15.03 28.09 -2.09
C MET A 1 -14.01 27.04 -2.50
N SER A 2 -12.88 26.95 -1.81
CA SER A 2 -11.95 25.83 -2.01
C SER A 2 -12.64 24.55 -1.57
N ASP A 3 -12.53 23.50 -2.37
CA ASP A 3 -12.97 22.17 -1.98
C ASP A 3 -12.34 21.82 -0.61
N PRO A 4 -13.13 21.51 0.43
CA PRO A 4 -12.59 21.13 1.73
C PRO A 4 -11.82 19.79 1.66
N ASP A 5 -11.98 19.01 0.58
CA ASP A 5 -11.16 17.83 0.38
C ASP A 5 -9.70 18.22 0.05
N ARG A 6 -8.83 18.01 1.03
CA ARG A 6 -7.38 18.20 0.91
C ARG A 6 -6.70 17.11 0.09
N ARG A 7 -7.39 16.02 -0.24
CA ARG A 7 -6.78 14.84 -0.85
C ARG A 7 -6.56 15.09 -2.34
N ARG A 8 -5.30 14.94 -2.76
CA ARG A 8 -4.88 15.13 -4.17
C ARG A 8 -4.99 13.87 -5.03
N ALA A 9 -5.12 12.70 -4.41
CA ALA A 9 -5.16 11.40 -5.09
C ALA A 9 -6.29 10.53 -4.53
N PRO A 10 -7.21 10.03 -5.38
CA PRO A 10 -8.29 9.17 -4.93
C PRO A 10 -7.74 7.85 -4.37
N ARG A 11 -8.46 7.30 -3.39
CA ARG A 11 -8.13 6.00 -2.78
C ARG A 11 -9.06 4.92 -3.33
N ILE A 12 -8.50 3.77 -3.61
CA ILE A 12 -9.22 2.55 -3.95
C ILE A 12 -9.15 1.64 -2.74
N ALA A 13 -10.30 1.22 -2.22
CA ALA A 13 -10.37 0.20 -1.19
C ALA A 13 -9.85 -1.12 -1.78
N LEU A 14 -8.81 -1.68 -1.17
CA LEU A 14 -8.19 -2.91 -1.65
C LEU A 14 -7.59 -3.63 -0.45
N GLN A 15 -8.26 -4.68 -0.02
CA GLN A 15 -7.76 -5.59 1.01
C GLN A 15 -6.94 -6.69 0.36
N GLN A 16 -5.63 -6.61 0.51
CA GLN A 16 -4.69 -7.57 -0.04
C GLN A 16 -3.56 -7.83 0.95
N ALA A 17 -3.11 -9.09 1.03
CA ALA A 17 -1.89 -9.43 1.74
C ALA A 17 -0.66 -8.94 0.95
N VAL A 18 0.29 -8.32 1.64
CA VAL A 18 1.48 -7.69 1.06
C VAL A 18 2.70 -7.97 1.94
N SER A 19 3.90 -7.91 1.34
CA SER A 19 5.16 -7.90 2.08
C SER A 19 5.66 -6.47 2.22
N LEU A 20 5.91 -6.05 3.46
CA LEU A 20 6.59 -4.80 3.79
C LEU A 20 8.08 -5.10 4.04
N VAL A 21 8.98 -4.36 3.40
CA VAL A 21 10.42 -4.43 3.65
C VAL A 21 10.84 -3.19 4.41
N ILE A 22 11.47 -3.36 5.57
CA ILE A 22 11.88 -2.25 6.45
C ILE A 22 13.40 -2.10 6.43
N GLY A 23 13.87 -0.93 5.98
CA GLY A 23 15.29 -0.59 5.92
C GLY A 23 16.14 -1.51 5.04
N ASN A 24 17.47 -1.43 5.21
CA ASN A 24 18.44 -2.15 4.36
C ASN A 24 18.69 -3.60 4.81
N GLY A 25 17.97 -4.07 5.82
CA GLY A 25 18.14 -5.42 6.40
C GLY A 25 17.36 -6.51 5.67
N GLY A 26 16.51 -6.16 4.71
CA GLY A 26 15.76 -7.12 3.89
C GLY A 26 14.74 -7.97 4.66
N HIS A 27 14.37 -7.57 5.89
CA HIS A 27 13.38 -8.30 6.67
C HIS A 27 11.99 -8.00 6.13
N GLU A 28 11.34 -9.02 5.58
CA GLU A 28 9.96 -8.96 5.13
C GLU A 28 8.99 -9.13 6.30
N VAL A 29 7.96 -8.28 6.32
CA VAL A 29 6.93 -8.25 7.35
C VAL A 29 5.59 -8.40 6.64
N PRO A 30 4.78 -9.39 7.02
CA PRO A 30 3.44 -9.51 6.46
C PRO A 30 2.60 -8.32 6.89
N ALA A 31 1.82 -7.82 5.94
CA ALA A 31 0.87 -6.73 6.16
C ALA A 31 -0.39 -6.93 5.31
N ILE A 32 -1.44 -6.19 5.64
CA ILE A 32 -2.70 -6.16 4.88
C ILE A 32 -2.98 -4.71 4.52
N THR A 33 -3.19 -4.41 3.24
CA THR A 33 -3.62 -3.06 2.82
C THR A 33 -5.10 -2.88 3.12
N GLU A 34 -5.53 -1.68 3.49
CA GLU A 34 -6.94 -1.30 3.57
C GLU A 34 -7.35 -0.50 2.33
N ASN A 35 -6.46 0.39 1.88
CA ASN A 35 -6.64 1.17 0.66
C ASN A 35 -5.32 1.64 0.08
N LEU A 36 -5.35 1.95 -1.22
CA LEU A 36 -4.21 2.43 -1.99
C LEU A 36 -4.58 3.68 -2.79
N SER A 37 -3.59 4.53 -3.00
CA SER A 37 -3.65 5.66 -3.93
C SER A 37 -2.30 5.81 -4.62
N SER A 38 -2.24 6.61 -5.68
CA SER A 38 -0.95 6.93 -6.32
C SER A 38 0.03 7.67 -5.41
N ALA A 39 -0.43 8.23 -4.28
CA ALA A 39 0.38 9.00 -3.34
C ALA A 39 0.66 8.27 -2.01
N GLY A 40 0.16 7.05 -1.82
CA GLY A 40 0.37 6.30 -0.57
C GLY A 40 -0.66 5.22 -0.30
N VAL A 41 -0.45 4.50 0.80
CA VAL A 41 -1.19 3.31 1.23
C VAL A 41 -1.62 3.45 2.69
N LEU A 42 -2.76 2.85 3.05
CA LEU A 42 -3.09 2.51 4.43
C LEU A 42 -2.97 1.00 4.57
N LEU A 43 -2.24 0.53 5.59
CA LEU A 43 -2.03 -0.89 5.86
C LEU A 43 -1.94 -1.17 7.36
N ASP A 44 -2.19 -2.41 7.71
CA ASP A 44 -1.97 -2.99 9.04
C ASP A 44 -0.80 -3.98 8.97
N ALA A 45 0.10 -3.91 9.95
CA ALA A 45 1.28 -4.78 10.05
C ALA A 45 1.56 -5.10 11.52
N ASP A 46 2.06 -6.31 11.79
CA ASP A 46 2.40 -6.76 13.16
C ASP A 46 3.77 -6.21 13.64
N GLN A 47 4.15 -5.01 13.18
CA GLN A 47 5.38 -4.35 13.58
C GLN A 47 5.19 -2.84 13.74
N LEU A 48 5.83 -2.29 14.78
CA LEU A 48 5.86 -0.84 15.01
C LEU A 48 6.77 -0.16 13.98
N LEU A 49 6.19 0.70 13.16
CA LEU A 49 6.92 1.61 12.27
C LEU A 49 7.06 2.98 12.93
N ARG A 50 8.25 3.59 12.82
CA ARG A 50 8.45 4.98 13.24
C ARG A 50 8.10 5.91 12.10
N GLU A 51 7.58 7.09 12.44
CA GLU A 51 7.39 8.15 11.45
C GLU A 51 8.73 8.49 10.79
N GLY A 52 8.71 8.67 9.47
CA GLY A 52 9.91 8.92 8.66
C GLY A 52 10.74 7.67 8.34
N SER A 53 10.33 6.47 8.77
CA SER A 53 10.97 5.23 8.33
C SER A 53 10.77 5.02 6.83
N GLU A 54 11.87 4.79 6.12
CA GLU A 54 11.84 4.33 4.74
C GLU A 54 11.46 2.84 4.69
N ILE A 55 10.46 2.56 3.86
CA ILE A 55 9.90 1.22 3.65
C ILE A 55 9.72 0.97 2.15
N ALA A 56 9.78 -0.30 1.76
CA ALA A 56 9.30 -0.74 0.46
C ALA A 56 8.10 -1.68 0.63
N LEU A 57 7.18 -1.65 -0.34
CA LEU A 57 5.98 -2.46 -0.32
C LEU A 57 5.93 -3.31 -1.59
N ILE A 58 5.73 -4.62 -1.42
CA ILE A 58 5.53 -5.55 -2.53
C ILE A 58 4.03 -5.77 -2.69
N LEU A 59 3.46 -5.20 -3.74
CA LEU A 59 2.06 -5.35 -4.11
C LEU A 59 1.90 -6.53 -5.06
N VAL A 60 0.86 -7.34 -4.85
CA VAL A 60 0.51 -8.44 -5.75
C VAL A 60 -0.54 -7.93 -6.72
N VAL A 61 -0.13 -7.64 -7.95
CA VAL A 61 -1.06 -7.29 -9.02
C VAL A 61 -1.49 -8.59 -9.71
N PRO A 62 -2.79 -8.94 -9.70
CA PRO A 62 -3.26 -10.11 -10.43
C PRO A 62 -2.94 -9.94 -11.92
N SER A 63 -2.55 -11.05 -12.57
CA SER A 63 -2.39 -11.04 -14.03
C SER A 63 -3.71 -10.59 -14.65
N PRO A 64 -3.71 -9.69 -15.64
CA PRO A 64 -4.92 -9.49 -16.42
C PRO A 64 -5.33 -10.86 -16.97
N GLU A 65 -6.58 -11.26 -16.75
CA GLU A 65 -7.11 -12.40 -17.50
C GLU A 65 -6.94 -12.08 -18.98
N PRO A 66 -6.52 -13.06 -19.82
CA PRO A 66 -6.53 -12.84 -21.25
C PRO A 66 -7.97 -12.48 -21.63
N GLU A 67 -8.16 -11.34 -22.29
CA GLU A 67 -9.46 -10.93 -22.82
C GLU A 67 -10.08 -12.13 -23.53
N ALA A 68 -11.22 -12.62 -23.00
CA ALA A 68 -11.99 -13.65 -23.66
C ALA A 68 -12.40 -13.09 -25.03
N ARG A 69 -11.76 -13.60 -26.08
CA ARG A 69 -12.04 -13.25 -27.48
C ARG A 69 -13.41 -13.76 -27.90
#